data_AF-A0A1E7ET19-F1
#
_entry.id   AF-A0A1E7ET19-F1
#
_cell.length_a   1.000
_cell.length_b   1.000
_cell.length_c   1.000
_cell.angle_alpha   90.00
_cell.angle_beta   90.00
_cell.angle_gamma   90.00
#
_symmetry.space_group_name_H-M   'P 1'
#
loop_
_entity.id
_entity.type
_entity.pdbx_description
1 polymer ?
#
loop_
_entity_poly.entity_id
_entity_poly.type
_entity_poly.pdbx_seq_one_letter_code
_entity_poly.pdbx_strand_id
1 'polypeptide(L)'
;MDYIGKTVVDKLISLIRHKDAFPLRTKDKINELTGIYYHNIVFDDYFQAIVTHVNTDPYFGSNNSLKLIKILRYSRGFECTTRIRIDATNERFLTQIKDDIHDMLDDEDDRVDDYRGLDSDRDTKKQVETMIRFFPEVLSRIHQRVGTTNNIFDYYPIQLLAHTKKAVSFIPLVSRLAIELGVFGEDDRGGLLCGDISVCAYIVNRTNRSTIHNAKYYDVMKLMVCQADRQRYEIWDMLSSHNNFRDNTFRVIVNENPSVLKISTKSRLSIPLYYAAQLPSSILPFKIILQAGIQYYPNKEGISLLFKMVNTDKTPFQIACERFGRDRVMDAVEGTLLTFQQQQLPLLDDDGNNNNNNTSACGPPYNLAEALITASVNKNVHLDCVFFLIRRHPNVVKELLVVAPAMEGNDNNSSNNNNVGGGGDDDGADGADGADGADEDEDDGGNSVKRKKVENEEDNNLSTWKHTQVLFFSVITFVTITTLFQRLSMLGDMHVAKAFVDKMKDYYKDEQNILEEKVEYDRQNIRDAEDELVDEQSILPLRCKLLDLCSTRELT
;
A
#
# COMPACT_ATOMS: atom_id res chain seq x y z
N MET A 1 -50.34 -3.74 -16.93
CA MET A 1 -50.79 -2.79 -15.90
C MET A 1 -51.11 -3.48 -14.57
N ASP A 2 -51.98 -4.50 -14.52
CA ASP A 2 -52.36 -5.16 -13.25
C ASP A 2 -51.20 -5.80 -12.45
N TYR A 3 -50.12 -6.26 -13.12
CA TYR A 3 -48.96 -6.82 -12.41
C TYR A 3 -48.17 -5.76 -11.63
N ILE A 4 -48.10 -4.52 -12.14
CA ILE A 4 -47.27 -3.45 -11.56
C ILE A 4 -47.90 -2.95 -10.24
N GLY A 5 -49.20 -2.65 -10.22
CA GLY A 5 -49.89 -2.16 -9.02
C GLY A 5 -49.86 -3.15 -7.85
N LYS A 6 -49.95 -4.46 -8.14
CA LYS A 6 -49.86 -5.51 -7.10
C LYS A 6 -48.51 -5.49 -6.37
N THR A 7 -47.42 -5.25 -7.10
CA THR A 7 -46.07 -5.22 -6.52
C THR A 7 -45.85 -4.00 -5.61
N VAL A 8 -46.42 -2.84 -5.97
CA VAL A 8 -46.25 -1.58 -5.21
C VAL A 8 -46.97 -1.66 -3.86
N VAL A 9 -48.24 -2.09 -3.86
CA VAL A 9 -49.03 -2.25 -2.63
C VAL A 9 -48.38 -3.25 -1.67
N ASP A 10 -47.88 -4.38 -2.19
CA ASP A 10 -47.22 -5.40 -1.37
C ASP A 10 -45.89 -4.92 -0.80
N LYS A 11 -45.12 -4.16 -1.58
CA LYS A 11 -43.91 -3.50 -1.09
C LYS A 11 -44.23 -2.50 0.02
N LEU A 12 -45.26 -1.67 -0.12
CA LEU A 12 -45.65 -0.71 0.92
C LEU A 12 -46.16 -1.39 2.20
N ILE A 13 -47.01 -2.42 2.09
CA ILE A 13 -47.47 -3.19 3.25
C ILE A 13 -46.28 -3.84 3.98
N SER A 14 -45.34 -4.41 3.22
CA SER A 14 -44.13 -5.01 3.79
C SER A 14 -43.27 -3.96 4.51
N LEU A 15 -43.12 -2.76 3.92
CA LEU A 15 -42.36 -1.66 4.51
C LEU A 15 -42.93 -1.24 5.86
N ILE A 16 -44.24 -0.99 5.91
CA ILE A 16 -44.93 -0.55 7.14
C ILE A 16 -44.83 -1.61 8.25
N ARG A 17 -44.87 -2.89 7.89
CA ARG A 17 -44.73 -4.01 8.84
C ARG A 17 -43.33 -4.12 9.42
N HIS A 18 -42.30 -3.86 8.62
CA HIS A 18 -40.91 -4.04 9.03
C HIS A 18 -40.24 -2.74 9.48
N LYS A 19 -40.97 -1.62 9.61
CA LYS A 19 -40.42 -0.30 9.94
C LYS A 19 -39.55 -0.26 11.22
N ASP A 20 -39.80 -1.14 12.19
CA ASP A 20 -39.01 -1.22 13.42
C ASP A 20 -37.61 -1.84 13.20
N ALA A 21 -37.41 -2.50 12.08
CA ALA A 21 -36.11 -3.01 11.65
C ALA A 21 -35.30 -1.98 10.84
N PHE A 22 -35.77 -0.74 10.68
CA PHE A 22 -35.06 0.33 10.01
C PHE A 22 -34.28 1.20 11.00
N PRO A 23 -33.27 1.98 10.54
CA PRO A 23 -32.65 3.04 11.32
C PRO A 23 -33.68 4.03 11.86
N LEU A 24 -33.40 4.65 13.01
CA LEU A 24 -34.37 5.50 13.71
C LEU A 24 -34.93 6.62 12.83
N ARG A 25 -34.05 7.31 12.09
CA ARG A 25 -34.43 8.37 11.14
C ARG A 25 -35.47 7.88 10.12
N THR A 26 -35.17 6.78 9.44
CA THR A 26 -36.06 6.21 8.41
C THR A 26 -37.37 5.70 9.03
N LYS A 27 -37.32 5.12 10.22
CA LYS A 27 -38.52 4.71 10.97
C LYS A 27 -39.43 5.90 11.25
N ASP A 28 -38.88 7.02 11.71
CA ASP A 28 -39.63 8.23 11.99
C ASP A 28 -40.23 8.82 10.71
N LYS A 29 -39.47 8.79 9.61
CA LYS A 29 -40.00 9.21 8.30
C LYS A 29 -41.15 8.32 7.82
N ILE A 30 -41.06 7.00 7.99
CA ILE A 30 -42.15 6.07 7.67
C ILE A 30 -43.40 6.39 8.50
N ASN A 31 -43.25 6.73 9.79
CA ASN A 31 -44.37 7.09 10.66
C ASN A 31 -45.03 8.40 10.22
N GLU A 32 -44.24 9.43 9.92
CA GLU A 32 -44.70 10.72 9.39
C GLU A 32 -45.50 10.52 8.10
N LEU A 33 -44.92 9.84 7.12
CA LEU A 33 -45.59 9.60 5.84
C LEU A 33 -46.83 8.71 6.00
N THR A 34 -46.83 7.76 6.93
CA THR A 34 -48.02 6.95 7.25
C THR A 34 -49.15 7.83 7.76
N GLY A 35 -48.83 8.81 8.62
CA GLY A 35 -49.80 9.79 9.12
C GLY A 35 -50.37 10.66 8.01
N ILE A 36 -49.51 11.23 7.16
CA ILE A 36 -49.92 12.05 6.01
C ILE A 36 -50.78 11.25 5.03
N TYR A 37 -50.34 10.03 4.70
CA TYR A 37 -51.05 9.15 3.78
C TYR A 37 -52.44 8.78 4.32
N TYR A 38 -52.52 8.41 5.60
CA TYR A 38 -53.79 8.10 6.25
C TYR A 38 -54.71 9.32 6.28
N HIS A 39 -54.19 10.50 6.65
CA HIS A 39 -54.95 11.75 6.63
C HIS A 39 -55.51 12.04 5.24
N ASN A 40 -54.69 11.97 4.19
CA ASN A 40 -55.14 12.24 2.82
C ASN A 40 -56.26 11.29 2.36
N ILE A 41 -56.23 10.02 2.79
CA ILE A 41 -57.31 9.07 2.50
C ILE A 41 -58.58 9.39 3.31
N VAL A 42 -58.44 9.77 4.59
CA VAL A 42 -59.58 10.08 5.46
C VAL A 42 -60.36 11.30 4.95
N PHE A 43 -59.71 12.26 4.30
CA PHE A 43 -60.36 13.47 3.78
C PHE A 43 -60.80 13.37 2.32
N ASP A 44 -60.52 12.27 1.64
CA ASP A 44 -61.02 12.03 0.29
C ASP A 44 -62.38 11.35 0.39
N ASP A 45 -63.43 12.06 -0.05
CA ASP A 45 -64.84 11.63 -0.01
C ASP A 45 -65.04 10.23 -0.60
N TYR A 46 -64.19 9.85 -1.56
CA TYR A 46 -64.26 8.55 -2.21
C TYR A 46 -63.91 7.38 -1.27
N PHE A 47 -63.13 7.63 -0.22
CA PHE A 47 -62.66 6.60 0.71
C PHE A 47 -63.44 6.54 2.02
N GLN A 48 -64.40 7.43 2.25
CA GLN A 48 -65.13 7.55 3.52
C GLN A 48 -65.80 6.24 3.96
N ALA A 49 -66.39 5.49 3.02
CA ALA A 49 -67.05 4.23 3.35
C ALA A 49 -66.07 3.19 3.94
N ILE A 50 -64.85 3.14 3.42
CA ILE A 50 -63.82 2.19 3.88
C ILE A 50 -63.12 2.70 5.14
N VAL A 51 -62.85 3.99 5.22
CA VAL A 51 -62.33 4.61 6.44
C VAL A 51 -63.30 4.38 7.60
N THR A 52 -64.61 4.52 7.37
CA THR A 52 -65.64 4.21 8.36
C THR A 52 -65.58 2.73 8.76
N HIS A 53 -65.52 1.81 7.80
CA HIS A 53 -65.42 0.38 8.07
C HIS A 53 -64.13 -0.03 8.82
N VAL A 54 -63.02 0.65 8.56
CA VAL A 54 -61.74 0.40 9.23
C VAL A 54 -61.73 0.99 10.64
N ASN A 55 -62.36 2.16 10.85
CA ASN A 55 -62.41 2.84 12.15
C ASN A 55 -63.42 2.23 13.13
N THR A 56 -64.45 1.52 12.66
CA THR A 56 -65.39 0.81 13.54
C THR A 56 -64.82 -0.45 14.15
N ASP A 57 -63.62 -0.89 13.72
CA ASP A 57 -62.97 -2.08 14.25
C ASP A 57 -62.22 -1.76 15.56
N PRO A 58 -62.70 -2.24 16.73
CA PRO A 58 -62.19 -1.84 18.04
C PRO A 58 -60.74 -2.30 18.28
N TYR A 59 -60.24 -3.25 17.50
CA TYR A 59 -58.88 -3.79 17.66
C TYR A 59 -57.78 -2.88 17.12
N PHE A 60 -58.10 -1.88 16.29
CA PHE A 60 -57.09 -1.08 15.58
C PHE A 60 -56.57 0.13 16.36
N GLY A 61 -57.22 0.50 17.47
CA GLY A 61 -56.81 1.61 18.33
C GLY A 61 -56.42 2.89 17.56
N SER A 62 -55.43 3.62 18.07
CA SER A 62 -54.82 4.79 17.42
C SER A 62 -53.67 4.42 16.46
N ASN A 63 -53.51 3.14 16.10
CA ASN A 63 -52.36 2.69 15.29
C ASN A 63 -52.61 2.90 13.79
N ASN A 64 -52.20 4.07 13.29
CA ASN A 64 -52.32 4.45 11.88
C ASN A 64 -51.66 3.43 10.91
N SER A 65 -50.60 2.72 11.32
CA SER A 65 -49.95 1.73 10.47
C SER A 65 -50.83 0.50 10.21
N LEU A 66 -51.52 -0.02 11.22
CA LEU A 66 -52.43 -1.15 11.06
C LEU A 66 -53.66 -0.76 10.23
N LYS A 67 -54.20 0.43 10.47
CA LYS A 67 -55.31 0.98 9.68
C LYS A 67 -54.93 1.11 8.20
N LEU A 68 -53.76 1.68 7.93
CA LEU A 68 -53.25 1.83 6.56
C LEU A 68 -53.05 0.46 5.87
N ILE A 69 -52.46 -0.52 6.55
CA ILE A 69 -52.32 -1.89 5.99
C ILE A 69 -53.68 -2.49 5.62
N LYS A 70 -54.71 -2.29 6.45
CA LYS A 70 -56.07 -2.78 6.17
C LYS A 70 -56.65 -2.09 4.94
N ILE A 71 -56.54 -0.76 4.84
CA ILE A 71 -56.98 0.02 3.67
C ILE A 71 -56.28 -0.44 2.38
N LEU A 72 -54.96 -0.60 2.42
CA LEU A 72 -54.16 -1.07 1.28
C LEU A 72 -54.53 -2.49 0.81
N ARG A 73 -55.06 -3.34 1.68
CA ARG A 73 -55.54 -4.67 1.29
C ARG A 73 -56.90 -4.60 0.61
N TYR A 74 -57.80 -3.77 1.13
CA TYR A 74 -59.10 -3.54 0.51
C TYR A 74 -58.98 -2.88 -0.86
N SER A 75 -57.91 -2.09 -1.08
CA SER A 75 -57.78 -1.35 -2.33
C SER A 75 -57.66 -2.20 -3.59
N ARG A 76 -57.31 -3.47 -3.43
CA ARG A 76 -57.29 -4.47 -4.50
C ARG A 76 -58.67 -4.74 -5.11
N GLY A 77 -59.76 -4.41 -4.41
CA GLY A 77 -61.13 -4.59 -4.88
C GLY A 77 -61.73 -3.37 -5.59
N PHE A 78 -61.03 -2.24 -5.65
CA PHE A 78 -61.59 -1.01 -6.22
C PHE A 78 -61.68 -1.01 -7.74
N GLU A 79 -62.57 -0.13 -8.22
CA GLU A 79 -62.63 0.33 -9.61
C GLU A 79 -61.28 0.89 -10.08
N CYS A 80 -61.05 0.78 -11.40
CA CYS A 80 -59.77 1.13 -12.03
C CYS A 80 -59.31 2.55 -11.71
N THR A 81 -60.21 3.54 -11.82
CA THR A 81 -59.90 4.96 -11.58
C THR A 81 -59.36 5.22 -10.18
N THR A 82 -59.96 4.58 -9.18
CA THR A 82 -59.57 4.70 -7.77
C THR A 82 -58.26 3.98 -7.50
N ARG A 83 -58.07 2.81 -8.11
CA ARG A 83 -56.80 2.07 -8.04
C ARG A 83 -55.64 2.90 -8.58
N ILE A 84 -55.81 3.58 -9.72
CA ILE A 84 -54.77 4.46 -10.30
C ILE A 84 -54.34 5.56 -9.33
N ARG A 85 -55.29 6.19 -8.63
CA ARG A 85 -54.97 7.25 -7.63
C ARG A 85 -54.21 6.69 -6.43
N ILE A 86 -54.60 5.51 -5.94
CA ILE A 86 -53.93 4.84 -4.83
C ILE A 86 -52.51 4.44 -5.23
N ASP A 87 -52.34 3.86 -6.42
CA ASP A 87 -51.04 3.46 -6.93
C ASP A 87 -50.11 4.67 -7.07
N ALA A 88 -50.58 5.79 -7.61
CA ALA A 88 -49.82 7.04 -7.67
C ALA A 88 -49.42 7.57 -6.28
N THR A 89 -50.30 7.46 -5.30
CA THR A 89 -50.01 7.88 -3.91
C THR A 89 -49.00 6.94 -3.25
N ASN A 90 -49.10 5.63 -3.49
CA ASN A 90 -48.16 4.63 -3.00
C ASN A 90 -46.76 4.83 -3.61
N GLU A 91 -46.69 5.10 -4.91
CA GLU A 91 -45.44 5.42 -5.60
C GLU A 91 -44.79 6.66 -4.99
N ARG A 92 -45.56 7.73 -4.76
CA ARG A 92 -45.07 8.95 -4.10
C ARG A 92 -44.53 8.65 -2.69
N PHE A 93 -45.22 7.83 -1.90
CA PHE A 93 -44.76 7.42 -0.57
C PHE A 93 -43.41 6.70 -0.66
N LEU A 94 -43.29 5.69 -1.53
CA LEU A 94 -42.07 4.91 -1.67
C LEU A 94 -40.91 5.77 -2.18
N THR A 95 -41.16 6.68 -3.12
CA THR A 95 -40.15 7.63 -3.62
C THR A 95 -39.63 8.51 -2.50
N GLN A 96 -40.49 9.06 -1.65
CA GLN A 96 -40.05 9.90 -0.51
C GLN A 96 -39.21 9.13 0.51
N ILE A 97 -39.48 7.84 0.72
CA ILE A 97 -38.63 6.98 1.57
C ILE A 97 -37.28 6.70 0.90
N LYS A 98 -37.26 6.46 -0.41
CA LYS A 98 -35.99 6.28 -1.15
C LYS A 98 -35.14 7.55 -1.10
N ASP A 99 -35.76 8.71 -1.26
CA ASP A 99 -35.10 10.01 -1.14
C ASP A 99 -34.51 10.18 0.27
N ASP A 100 -35.28 9.94 1.34
CA ASP A 100 -34.75 10.05 2.71
C ASP A 100 -33.61 9.06 3.01
N ILE A 101 -33.70 7.82 2.50
CA ILE A 101 -32.62 6.84 2.64
C ILE A 101 -31.36 7.30 1.88
N HIS A 102 -31.52 7.82 0.67
CA HIS A 102 -30.39 8.35 -0.11
C HIS A 102 -29.74 9.53 0.61
N ASP A 103 -30.53 10.49 1.08
CA ASP A 103 -30.07 11.62 1.89
C ASP A 103 -29.34 11.15 3.16
N MET A 104 -29.78 10.07 3.80
CA MET A 104 -29.11 9.52 4.98
C MET A 104 -27.75 8.87 4.68
N LEU A 105 -27.57 8.32 3.47
CA LEU A 105 -26.29 7.78 3.02
C LEU A 105 -25.32 8.87 2.53
N ASP A 106 -25.85 10.04 2.14
CA ASP A 106 -25.11 11.18 1.57
C ASP A 106 -24.82 12.31 2.57
N ASP A 107 -25.46 12.30 3.74
CA ASP A 107 -25.30 13.39 4.70
C ASP A 107 -23.86 13.48 5.22
N GLU A 108 -23.21 14.59 4.87
CA GLU A 108 -21.80 14.89 5.12
C GLU A 108 -21.59 16.00 6.15
N ASP A 109 -22.65 16.59 6.69
CA ASP A 109 -22.50 17.73 7.58
C ASP A 109 -21.94 17.28 8.95
N ASP A 110 -20.60 17.22 9.02
CA ASP A 110 -19.85 16.93 10.23
C ASP A 110 -19.75 18.13 11.17
N ARG A 111 -20.31 19.29 10.77
CA ARG A 111 -20.21 20.55 11.52
C ARG A 111 -21.40 20.85 12.41
N VAL A 112 -22.49 20.08 12.28
CA VAL A 112 -23.69 20.26 13.10
C VAL A 112 -23.75 19.13 14.11
N ASP A 113 -23.99 19.47 15.37
CA ASP A 113 -24.24 18.49 16.45
C ASP A 113 -25.45 17.57 16.12
N ASP A 114 -26.27 17.96 15.15
CA ASP A 114 -27.41 17.24 14.59
C ASP A 114 -27.06 16.42 13.35
N TYR A 115 -25.95 15.68 13.34
CA TYR A 115 -25.63 14.77 12.23
C TYR A 115 -26.81 13.83 11.91
N ARG A 116 -27.38 13.92 10.70
CA ARG A 116 -28.60 13.17 10.32
C ARG A 116 -28.30 11.94 9.47
N GLY A 117 -27.05 11.71 9.07
CA GLY A 117 -26.64 10.53 8.31
C GLY A 117 -26.56 9.26 9.15
N LEU A 118 -25.98 8.20 8.57
CA LEU A 118 -25.73 6.93 9.26
C LEU A 118 -24.75 7.05 10.42
N ASP A 119 -25.18 6.66 11.61
CA ASP A 119 -24.38 6.81 12.82
C ASP A 119 -24.11 5.45 13.48
N SER A 120 -22.83 5.03 13.57
CA SER A 120 -22.46 3.75 14.19
C SER A 120 -22.84 3.63 15.67
N ASP A 121 -23.09 4.75 16.34
CA ASP A 121 -23.43 4.78 17.77
C ASP A 121 -24.95 4.64 17.96
N ARG A 122 -25.75 4.94 16.93
CA ARG A 122 -27.22 4.91 16.93
C ARG A 122 -27.78 3.73 16.13
N ASP A 123 -27.21 3.48 14.97
CA ASP A 123 -27.74 2.59 13.94
C ASP A 123 -26.97 1.26 13.93
N THR A 124 -27.69 0.14 13.86
CA THR A 124 -27.09 -1.19 13.82
C THR A 124 -26.86 -1.66 12.39
N LYS A 125 -25.86 -2.52 12.17
CA LYS A 125 -25.61 -3.16 10.86
C LYS A 125 -26.85 -3.88 10.31
N LYS A 126 -27.64 -4.54 11.18
CA LYS A 126 -28.87 -5.24 10.78
C LYS A 126 -29.95 -4.28 10.26
N GLN A 127 -30.07 -3.09 10.87
CA GLN A 127 -31.01 -2.08 10.40
C GLN A 127 -30.62 -1.53 9.03
N VAL A 128 -29.35 -1.17 8.86
CA VAL A 128 -28.80 -0.70 7.58
C VAL A 128 -28.96 -1.76 6.49
N GLU A 129 -28.68 -3.03 6.80
CA GLU A 129 -28.90 -4.14 5.86
C GLU A 129 -30.36 -4.30 5.45
N THR A 130 -31.29 -4.27 6.42
CA THR A 130 -32.72 -4.39 6.14
C THR A 130 -33.18 -3.27 5.22
N MET A 131 -32.76 -2.04 5.50
CA MET A 131 -33.06 -0.86 4.69
C MET A 131 -32.54 -1.00 3.25
N ILE A 132 -31.26 -1.36 3.07
CA ILE A 132 -30.64 -1.52 1.75
C ILE A 132 -31.33 -2.63 0.94
N ARG A 133 -31.62 -3.78 1.56
CA ARG A 133 -32.34 -4.87 0.87
C ARG A 133 -33.73 -4.46 0.41
N PHE A 134 -34.36 -3.52 1.11
CA PHE A 134 -35.68 -3.02 0.74
C PHE A 134 -35.64 -2.07 -0.46
N PHE A 135 -34.56 -1.30 -0.58
CA PHE A 135 -34.36 -0.30 -1.63
C PHE A 135 -32.94 -0.38 -2.21
N PRO A 136 -32.55 -1.48 -2.88
CA PRO A 136 -31.20 -1.64 -3.43
C PRO A 136 -30.79 -0.53 -4.39
N GLU A 137 -31.75 0.03 -5.12
CA GLU A 137 -31.56 1.10 -6.11
C GLU A 137 -30.98 2.40 -5.53
N VAL A 138 -31.07 2.59 -4.20
CA VAL A 138 -30.49 3.79 -3.55
C VAL A 138 -28.97 3.78 -3.63
N LEU A 139 -28.33 2.60 -3.71
CA LEU A 139 -26.88 2.48 -3.75
C LEU A 139 -26.26 2.94 -5.08
N SER A 140 -27.01 2.89 -6.18
CA SER A 140 -26.55 3.34 -7.51
C SER A 140 -26.94 4.79 -7.82
N ARG A 141 -27.63 5.48 -6.90
CA ARG A 141 -28.08 6.86 -7.14
C ARG A 141 -26.92 7.82 -6.97
N ILE A 142 -26.46 8.35 -8.10
CA ILE A 142 -25.39 9.35 -8.16
C ILE A 142 -25.85 10.64 -7.49
N HIS A 143 -24.98 11.19 -6.66
CA HIS A 143 -25.09 12.52 -6.08
C HIS A 143 -24.06 13.45 -6.73
N GLN A 144 -24.53 14.57 -7.29
CA GLN A 144 -23.68 15.56 -7.95
C GLN A 144 -23.25 16.65 -6.97
N ARG A 145 -21.94 16.84 -6.83
CA ARG A 145 -21.39 17.92 -6.00
C ARG A 145 -20.53 18.87 -6.79
N VAL A 146 -20.70 20.15 -6.51
CA VAL A 146 -19.82 21.20 -7.00
C VAL A 146 -18.59 21.24 -6.10
N GLY A 147 -17.45 20.81 -6.64
CA GLY A 147 -16.15 20.92 -5.97
C GLY A 147 -15.65 22.35 -5.89
N THR A 148 -14.53 22.56 -5.20
CA THR A 148 -13.92 23.90 -5.00
C THR A 148 -13.51 24.60 -6.30
N THR A 149 -13.31 23.83 -7.38
CA THR A 149 -12.95 24.34 -8.71
C THR A 149 -14.15 24.53 -9.64
N ASN A 150 -15.39 24.51 -9.12
CA ASN A 150 -16.64 24.46 -9.88
C ASN A 150 -16.81 23.20 -10.76
N ASN A 151 -15.94 22.20 -10.62
CA ASN A 151 -16.12 20.91 -11.28
C ASN A 151 -17.24 20.13 -10.58
N ILE A 152 -18.15 19.57 -11.38
CA ILE A 152 -19.18 18.66 -10.87
C ILE A 152 -18.58 17.28 -10.78
N PHE A 153 -18.63 16.69 -9.58
CA PHE A 153 -18.20 15.33 -9.31
C PHE A 153 -19.41 14.47 -8.98
N ASP A 154 -19.46 13.30 -9.60
CA ASP A 154 -20.47 12.27 -9.37
C ASP A 154 -19.99 11.35 -8.25
N TYR A 155 -20.74 11.29 -7.14
CA TYR A 155 -20.45 10.42 -6.01
C TYR A 155 -21.55 9.38 -5.84
N TYR A 156 -21.13 8.14 -5.61
CA TYR A 156 -21.99 7.08 -5.12
C TYR A 156 -22.11 7.16 -3.59
N PRO A 157 -23.26 6.74 -3.02
CA PRO A 157 -23.49 6.72 -1.57
C PRO A 157 -22.34 6.08 -0.78
N ILE A 158 -21.77 4.97 -1.26
CA ILE A 158 -20.66 4.31 -0.56
C ILE A 158 -19.38 5.15 -0.47
N GLN A 159 -19.13 6.04 -1.45
CA GLN A 159 -18.03 7.00 -1.39
C GLN A 159 -18.31 8.06 -0.32
N LEU A 160 -19.56 8.53 -0.23
CA LEU A 160 -20.01 9.53 0.73
C LEU A 160 -19.94 9.00 2.18
N LEU A 161 -20.17 7.70 2.40
CA LEU A 161 -19.97 7.07 3.72
C LEU A 161 -18.52 7.16 4.21
N ALA A 162 -17.53 7.33 3.33
CA ALA A 162 -16.14 7.52 3.72
C ALA A 162 -15.85 8.93 4.24
N HIS A 163 -16.75 9.89 4.01
CA HIS A 163 -16.61 11.27 4.50
C HIS A 163 -16.92 11.40 5.98
N THR A 164 -17.74 10.51 6.55
CA THR A 164 -18.18 10.62 7.94
C THR A 164 -17.59 9.52 8.81
N LYS A 165 -17.01 9.92 9.95
CA LYS A 165 -16.36 9.00 10.89
C LYS A 165 -17.35 7.97 11.47
N LYS A 166 -18.61 8.36 11.59
CA LYS A 166 -19.67 7.52 12.16
C LYS A 166 -20.20 6.53 11.12
N ALA A 167 -20.25 6.89 9.84
CA ALA A 167 -20.76 5.99 8.81
C ALA A 167 -19.71 5.03 8.23
N VAL A 168 -18.41 5.34 8.35
CA VAL A 168 -17.34 4.52 7.74
C VAL A 168 -17.43 3.03 8.10
N SER A 169 -17.89 2.71 9.33
CA SER A 169 -18.02 1.32 9.80
C SER A 169 -19.06 0.49 9.04
N PHE A 170 -19.94 1.14 8.26
CA PHE A 170 -20.94 0.49 7.41
C PHE A 170 -20.44 0.22 5.99
N ILE A 171 -19.30 0.79 5.55
CA ILE A 171 -18.76 0.59 4.20
C ILE A 171 -18.62 -0.90 3.84
N PRO A 172 -18.06 -1.78 4.70
CA PRO A 172 -17.92 -3.19 4.35
C PRO A 172 -19.26 -3.90 4.18
N LEU A 173 -20.25 -3.51 5.00
CA LEU A 173 -21.61 -4.04 4.89
C LEU A 173 -22.24 -3.60 3.56
N VAL A 174 -22.15 -2.31 3.25
CA VAL A 174 -22.75 -1.72 2.04
C VAL A 174 -22.13 -2.30 0.78
N SER A 175 -20.80 -2.40 0.72
CA SER A 175 -20.09 -3.04 -0.42
C SER A 175 -20.50 -4.50 -0.60
N ARG A 176 -20.54 -5.28 0.48
CA ARG A 176 -20.99 -6.69 0.43
C ARG A 176 -22.41 -6.80 -0.12
N LEU A 177 -23.34 -5.97 0.37
CA LEU A 177 -24.72 -5.98 -0.11
C LEU A 177 -24.82 -5.52 -1.57
N ALA A 178 -24.02 -4.54 -1.97
CA ALA A 178 -24.00 -4.05 -3.34
C ALA A 178 -23.54 -5.13 -4.34
N ILE A 179 -22.57 -5.96 -3.95
CA ILE A 179 -22.14 -7.15 -4.72
C ILE A 179 -23.25 -8.20 -4.73
N GLU A 180 -23.80 -8.54 -3.57
CA GLU A 180 -24.85 -9.56 -3.42
C GLU A 180 -26.10 -9.24 -4.25
N LEU A 181 -26.48 -7.96 -4.29
CA LEU A 181 -27.68 -7.48 -4.98
C LEU A 181 -27.42 -7.14 -6.46
N GLY A 182 -26.18 -7.29 -6.94
CA GLY A 182 -25.82 -7.02 -8.34
C GLY A 182 -26.06 -5.56 -8.76
N VAL A 183 -25.89 -4.61 -7.83
CA VAL A 183 -26.18 -3.19 -8.09
C VAL A 183 -25.10 -2.55 -8.97
N PHE A 184 -23.87 -3.05 -8.89
CA PHE A 184 -22.74 -2.56 -9.68
C PHE A 184 -22.14 -3.68 -10.55
N GLY A 185 -21.32 -3.30 -11.53
CA GLY A 185 -20.56 -4.27 -12.31
C GLY A 185 -19.54 -5.02 -11.44
N GLU A 186 -19.08 -6.19 -11.90
CA GLU A 186 -18.06 -6.95 -11.17
C GLU A 186 -16.78 -6.11 -10.94
N ASP A 187 -16.43 -5.27 -11.91
CA ASP A 187 -15.24 -4.41 -11.87
C ASP A 187 -15.37 -3.24 -10.87
N ASP A 188 -16.59 -2.84 -10.52
CA ASP A 188 -16.86 -1.77 -9.55
C ASP A 188 -16.71 -2.23 -8.09
N ARG A 189 -16.65 -3.56 -7.87
CA ARG A 189 -16.48 -4.21 -6.54
C ARG A 189 -17.43 -3.68 -5.47
N GLY A 190 -18.72 -3.64 -5.80
CA GLY A 190 -19.75 -3.15 -4.88
C GLY A 190 -19.66 -1.65 -4.61
N GLY A 191 -19.20 -0.88 -5.59
CA GLY A 191 -19.09 0.58 -5.50
C GLY A 191 -17.79 1.09 -4.87
N LEU A 192 -16.91 0.21 -4.41
CA LEU A 192 -15.63 0.60 -3.83
C LEU A 192 -14.70 1.25 -4.87
N LEU A 193 -14.87 0.89 -6.15
CA LEU A 193 -14.04 1.30 -7.27
C LEU A 193 -14.79 2.15 -8.31
N CYS A 194 -15.97 2.67 -7.98
CA CYS A 194 -16.74 3.44 -8.95
C CYS A 194 -16.18 4.86 -9.16
N GLY A 195 -16.12 5.28 -10.42
CA GLY A 195 -15.65 6.62 -10.80
C GLY A 195 -14.13 6.78 -10.72
N ASP A 196 -13.67 8.04 -10.75
CA ASP A 196 -12.23 8.35 -10.78
C ASP A 196 -11.57 8.28 -9.40
N ILE A 197 -12.36 8.12 -8.33
CA ILE A 197 -11.91 8.17 -6.94
C ILE A 197 -12.36 6.90 -6.22
N SER A 198 -11.43 5.98 -5.97
CA SER A 198 -11.74 4.81 -5.15
C SER A 198 -12.05 5.22 -3.70
N VAL A 199 -12.95 4.48 -3.05
CA VAL A 199 -13.28 4.67 -1.62
C VAL A 199 -12.02 4.53 -0.76
N CYS A 200 -11.06 3.70 -1.19
CA CYS A 200 -9.74 3.54 -0.58
C CYS A 200 -8.99 4.88 -0.59
N ALA A 201 -8.96 5.55 -1.74
CA ALA A 201 -8.31 6.85 -1.92
C ALA A 201 -8.80 7.84 -0.90
N TYR A 202 -10.11 7.85 -0.75
CA TYR A 202 -10.78 8.74 0.14
C TYR A 202 -10.46 8.43 1.61
N ILE A 203 -10.57 7.17 2.03
CA ILE A 203 -10.28 6.72 3.40
C ILE A 203 -8.82 7.01 3.78
N VAL A 204 -7.86 6.69 2.91
CA VAL A 204 -6.45 6.94 3.15
C VAL A 204 -6.20 8.45 3.28
N ASN A 205 -6.80 9.27 2.41
CA ASN A 205 -6.64 10.72 2.50
C ASN A 205 -7.32 11.34 3.75
N ARG A 206 -8.42 10.77 4.23
CA ARG A 206 -9.11 11.25 5.46
C ARG A 206 -8.41 10.82 6.73
N THR A 207 -7.95 9.57 6.81
CA THR A 207 -7.08 9.14 7.91
C THR A 207 -5.84 10.03 7.97
N ASN A 208 -5.43 10.64 6.83
CA ASN A 208 -4.39 11.66 6.79
C ASN A 208 -4.64 12.93 7.61
N ARG A 209 -5.83 13.17 8.17
CA ARG A 209 -6.12 14.40 8.93
C ARG A 209 -6.40 14.18 10.41
N SER A 210 -6.63 12.95 10.86
CA SER A 210 -7.02 12.67 12.25
C SER A 210 -6.19 11.53 12.85
N THR A 211 -5.53 11.79 13.97
CA THR A 211 -4.72 10.78 14.70
C THR A 211 -5.56 9.86 15.59
N ILE A 212 -6.79 10.27 15.94
CA ILE A 212 -7.54 9.70 17.07
C ILE A 212 -8.54 8.59 16.67
N HIS A 213 -8.88 8.43 15.38
CA HIS A 213 -10.00 7.56 14.97
C HIS A 213 -9.64 6.43 14.00
N ASN A 214 -8.38 6.01 13.97
CA ASN A 214 -7.91 5.18 12.85
C ASN A 214 -8.37 3.71 12.88
N ALA A 215 -8.76 3.15 14.04
CA ALA A 215 -9.12 1.72 14.14
C ALA A 215 -10.24 1.31 13.16
N LYS A 216 -11.36 2.05 13.15
CA LYS A 216 -12.49 1.77 12.25
C LYS A 216 -12.09 1.87 10.77
N TYR A 217 -11.24 2.85 10.42
CA TYR A 217 -10.75 3.00 9.06
C TYR A 217 -9.79 1.87 8.66
N TYR A 218 -8.97 1.36 9.59
CA TYR A 218 -8.09 0.22 9.34
C TYR A 218 -8.87 -1.07 9.09
N ASP A 219 -9.97 -1.31 9.81
CA ASP A 219 -10.83 -2.48 9.55
C ASP A 219 -11.41 -2.43 8.13
N VAL A 220 -11.84 -1.25 7.70
CA VAL A 220 -12.34 -1.06 6.33
C VAL A 220 -11.21 -1.21 5.31
N MET A 221 -10.04 -0.59 5.54
CA MET A 221 -8.88 -0.74 4.66
C MET A 221 -8.45 -2.20 4.52
N LYS A 222 -8.43 -2.96 5.62
CA LYS A 222 -8.11 -4.39 5.59
C LYS A 222 -9.06 -5.17 4.68
N LEU A 223 -10.36 -4.95 4.83
CA LEU A 223 -11.37 -5.60 3.98
C LEU A 223 -11.22 -5.18 2.51
N MET A 224 -10.87 -3.92 2.25
CA MET A 224 -10.67 -3.42 0.89
C MET A 224 -9.39 -3.96 0.24
N VAL A 225 -8.27 -4.02 0.96
CA VAL A 225 -7.01 -4.57 0.44
C VAL A 225 -7.18 -6.04 0.04
N CYS A 226 -7.94 -6.82 0.83
CA CYS A 226 -8.27 -8.20 0.50
C CYS A 226 -9.12 -8.36 -0.77
N GLN A 227 -9.94 -7.37 -1.12
CA GLN A 227 -10.79 -7.41 -2.32
C GLN A 227 -10.09 -6.80 -3.56
N ALA A 228 -8.99 -6.09 -3.36
CA ALA A 228 -8.33 -5.24 -4.35
C ALA A 228 -7.20 -5.93 -5.13
N ASP A 229 -7.24 -7.25 -5.35
CA ASP A 229 -6.21 -7.99 -6.10
C ASP A 229 -5.88 -7.38 -7.48
N ARG A 230 -6.83 -6.65 -8.08
CA ARG A 230 -6.70 -5.95 -9.37
C ARG A 230 -6.19 -4.50 -9.28
N GLN A 231 -6.28 -3.84 -8.13
CA GLN A 231 -5.97 -2.41 -7.93
C GLN A 231 -4.64 -2.14 -7.20
N ARG A 232 -3.65 -2.99 -7.43
CA ARG A 232 -2.29 -2.81 -6.88
C ARG A 232 -1.67 -1.45 -7.20
N TYR A 233 -2.09 -0.80 -8.28
CA TYR A 233 -1.54 0.47 -8.75
C TYR A 233 -2.16 1.70 -8.07
N GLU A 234 -3.46 1.69 -7.81
CA GLU A 234 -4.17 2.86 -7.28
C GLU A 234 -3.87 3.08 -5.79
N ILE A 235 -3.75 2.00 -5.02
CA ILE A 235 -3.40 2.08 -3.60
C ILE A 235 -2.03 2.73 -3.41
N TRP A 236 -1.06 2.43 -4.28
CA TRP A 236 0.25 3.06 -4.20
C TRP A 236 0.26 4.51 -4.67
N ASP A 237 -0.39 4.82 -5.80
CA ASP A 237 -0.49 6.19 -6.30
C ASP A 237 -1.19 7.10 -5.28
N MET A 238 -2.12 6.56 -4.50
CA MET A 238 -2.78 7.20 -3.38
C MET A 238 -1.86 7.46 -2.18
N LEU A 239 -1.05 6.47 -1.77
CA LEU A 239 -0.01 6.68 -0.75
C LEU A 239 1.06 7.67 -1.23
N SER A 240 1.26 7.79 -2.54
CA SER A 240 2.31 8.59 -3.19
C SER A 240 1.86 9.96 -3.71
N SER A 241 0.57 10.27 -3.66
CA SER A 241 0.03 11.56 -4.11
C SER A 241 0.13 12.64 -3.04
N HIS A 242 0.40 12.24 -1.80
CA HIS A 242 0.50 13.14 -0.67
C HIS A 242 1.94 13.15 -0.17
N ASN A 243 2.56 14.33 -0.03
CA ASN A 243 3.93 14.51 0.46
C ASN A 243 4.18 13.99 1.90
N ASN A 244 3.23 13.25 2.47
CA ASN A 244 3.19 12.77 3.84
C ASN A 244 3.04 11.23 3.83
N PHE A 245 4.17 10.52 3.81
CA PHE A 245 4.19 9.09 4.03
C PHE A 245 3.65 8.75 5.42
N ARG A 246 2.77 7.74 5.50
CA ARG A 246 2.14 7.31 6.75
C ARG A 246 2.49 5.88 7.08
N ASP A 247 3.29 5.72 8.13
CA ASP A 247 3.78 4.42 8.57
C ASP A 247 2.64 3.42 8.80
N ASN A 248 1.66 3.76 9.64
CA ASN A 248 0.59 2.84 10.02
C ASN A 248 -0.26 2.37 8.82
N THR A 249 -0.62 3.29 7.91
CA THR A 249 -1.41 2.95 6.72
C THR A 249 -0.61 2.06 5.77
N PHE A 250 0.66 2.39 5.54
CA PHE A 250 1.55 1.57 4.75
C PHE A 250 1.71 0.17 5.35
N ARG A 251 1.93 0.05 6.66
CA ARG A 251 2.05 -1.24 7.35
C ARG A 251 0.80 -2.09 7.18
N VAL A 252 -0.40 -1.53 7.35
CA VAL A 252 -1.65 -2.29 7.15
C VAL A 252 -1.73 -2.82 5.71
N ILE A 253 -1.46 -1.98 4.71
CA ILE A 253 -1.53 -2.38 3.30
C ILE A 253 -0.50 -3.48 2.98
N VAL A 254 0.74 -3.32 3.45
CA VAL A 254 1.80 -4.29 3.19
C VAL A 254 1.58 -5.59 3.96
N ASN A 255 1.05 -5.54 5.18
CA ASN A 255 0.74 -6.73 5.96
C ASN A 255 -0.36 -7.57 5.30
N GLU A 256 -1.38 -6.93 4.73
CA GLU A 256 -2.44 -7.64 4.01
C GLU A 256 -2.00 -8.08 2.61
N ASN A 257 -1.13 -7.30 1.95
CA ASN A 257 -0.63 -7.65 0.61
C ASN A 257 0.82 -7.18 0.40
N PRO A 258 1.83 -8.02 0.72
CA PRO A 258 3.22 -7.65 0.55
C PRO A 258 3.64 -7.42 -0.90
N SER A 259 2.87 -7.90 -1.89
CA SER A 259 3.21 -7.77 -3.31
C SER A 259 3.30 -6.31 -3.76
N VAL A 260 2.61 -5.40 -3.07
CA VAL A 260 2.65 -3.96 -3.32
C VAL A 260 4.07 -3.38 -3.30
N LEU A 261 4.97 -3.96 -2.51
CA LEU A 261 6.38 -3.55 -2.40
C LEU A 261 7.17 -3.72 -3.72
N LYS A 262 6.70 -4.61 -4.61
CA LYS A 262 7.40 -4.96 -5.85
C LYS A 262 6.81 -4.31 -7.08
N ILE A 263 5.60 -3.75 -6.95
CA ILE A 263 4.77 -3.30 -8.06
C ILE A 263 5.18 -1.89 -8.44
N SER A 264 5.46 -1.70 -9.73
CA SER A 264 5.78 -0.42 -10.35
C SER A 264 4.47 0.21 -10.83
N THR A 265 4.14 1.44 -10.44
CA THR A 265 2.87 2.06 -10.89
C THR A 265 2.91 2.45 -12.36
N LYS A 266 1.78 2.33 -13.06
CA LYS A 266 1.72 2.68 -14.49
C LYS A 266 2.03 4.16 -14.73
N SER A 267 1.67 5.03 -13.79
CA SER A 267 1.77 6.48 -13.92
C SER A 267 3.20 7.02 -13.72
N ARG A 268 3.98 6.42 -12.81
CA ARG A 268 5.33 6.89 -12.46
C ARG A 268 6.43 5.85 -12.66
N LEU A 269 6.03 4.63 -13.01
CA LEU A 269 6.89 3.46 -13.20
C LEU A 269 7.75 3.12 -11.97
N SER A 270 7.47 3.71 -10.81
CA SER A 270 8.30 3.57 -9.61
C SER A 270 7.72 2.56 -8.62
N ILE A 271 8.63 1.83 -7.97
CA ILE A 271 8.30 0.99 -6.82
C ILE A 271 8.21 1.83 -5.54
N PRO A 272 7.57 1.34 -4.47
CA PRO A 272 7.42 2.08 -3.24
C PRO A 272 8.69 2.70 -2.65
N LEU A 273 9.77 1.93 -2.66
CA LEU A 273 11.05 2.35 -2.12
C LEU A 273 11.68 3.52 -2.90
N TYR A 274 11.49 3.52 -4.22
CA TYR A 274 11.93 4.60 -5.10
C TYR A 274 11.24 5.92 -4.74
N TYR A 275 9.92 5.88 -4.56
CA TYR A 275 9.16 7.07 -4.18
C TYR A 275 9.55 7.59 -2.79
N ALA A 276 9.75 6.69 -1.82
CA ALA A 276 10.22 7.12 -0.50
C ALA A 276 11.61 7.77 -0.53
N ALA A 277 12.51 7.34 -1.42
CA ALA A 277 13.79 8.01 -1.65
C ALA A 277 13.62 9.43 -2.22
N GLN A 278 12.50 9.72 -2.90
CA GLN A 278 12.16 11.02 -3.46
C GLN A 278 11.41 11.96 -2.48
N LEU A 279 11.15 11.56 -1.25
CA LEU A 279 10.47 12.44 -0.29
C LEU A 279 11.47 13.44 0.33
N PRO A 280 11.19 14.76 0.32
CA PRO A 280 12.11 15.77 0.84
C PRO A 280 12.30 15.75 2.36
N SER A 281 11.33 15.21 3.08
CA SER A 281 11.15 15.53 4.49
C SER A 281 11.93 14.62 5.45
N SER A 282 12.16 13.36 5.09
CA SER A 282 12.76 12.39 6.00
C SER A 282 13.24 11.12 5.30
N ILE A 283 14.29 10.49 5.83
CA ILE A 283 14.73 9.14 5.47
C ILE A 283 13.84 8.05 6.09
N LEU A 284 12.99 8.41 7.05
CA LEU A 284 12.15 7.45 7.79
C LEU A 284 11.22 6.62 6.88
N PRO A 285 10.49 7.21 5.90
CA PRO A 285 9.73 6.44 4.91
C PRO A 285 10.58 5.40 4.19
N PHE A 286 11.78 5.78 3.75
CA PHE A 286 12.69 4.87 3.07
C PHE A 286 13.08 3.69 3.97
N LYS A 287 13.41 3.97 5.24
CA LYS A 287 13.70 2.94 6.25
C LYS A 287 12.51 1.99 6.47
N ILE A 288 11.31 2.51 6.63
CA ILE A 288 10.09 1.72 6.87
C ILE A 288 9.79 0.80 5.68
N ILE A 289 9.84 1.32 4.45
CA ILE A 289 9.58 0.53 3.25
C ILE A 289 10.68 -0.53 3.06
N LEU A 290 11.95 -0.17 3.29
CA LEU A 290 13.06 -1.12 3.22
C LEU A 290 12.90 -2.25 4.25
N GLN A 291 12.55 -1.90 5.49
CA GLN A 291 12.30 -2.88 6.56
C GLN A 291 11.20 -3.85 6.15
N ALA A 292 10.08 -3.34 5.62
CA ALA A 292 9.00 -4.20 5.14
C ALA A 292 9.43 -5.05 3.93
N GLY A 293 10.24 -4.49 3.03
CA GLY A 293 10.86 -5.22 1.92
C GLY A 293 11.68 -6.42 2.37
N ILE A 294 12.54 -6.24 3.36
CA ILE A 294 13.38 -7.30 3.93
C ILE A 294 12.52 -8.31 4.71
N GLN A 295 11.56 -7.84 5.51
CA GLN A 295 10.69 -8.68 6.32
C GLN A 295 9.85 -9.64 5.49
N TYR A 296 9.21 -9.16 4.43
CA TYR A 296 8.31 -9.97 3.59
C TYR A 296 9.03 -10.71 2.46
N TYR A 297 10.23 -10.27 2.08
CA TYR A 297 11.04 -10.91 1.04
C TYR A 297 12.49 -11.16 1.49
N PRO A 298 12.69 -11.97 2.55
CA PRO A 298 13.99 -12.11 3.19
C PRO A 298 15.03 -12.82 2.31
N ASN A 299 14.59 -13.70 1.43
CA ASN A 299 15.46 -14.68 0.77
C ASN A 299 16.17 -14.19 -0.51
N LYS A 300 16.11 -12.89 -0.85
CA LYS A 300 16.85 -12.24 -1.97
C LYS A 300 16.21 -10.92 -2.40
N GLU A 301 14.88 -10.91 -2.48
CA GLU A 301 14.19 -9.85 -3.21
C GLU A 301 14.16 -8.56 -2.41
N GLY A 302 14.09 -8.62 -1.07
CA GLY A 302 14.03 -7.45 -0.20
C GLY A 302 15.21 -6.50 -0.38
N ILE A 303 16.44 -7.02 -0.31
CA ILE A 303 17.66 -6.23 -0.56
C ILE A 303 17.72 -5.76 -2.02
N SER A 304 17.30 -6.60 -2.97
CA SER A 304 17.30 -6.24 -4.39
C SER A 304 16.39 -5.03 -4.71
N LEU A 305 15.40 -4.73 -3.87
CA LEU A 305 14.55 -3.53 -4.02
C LEU A 305 15.36 -2.24 -3.97
N LEU A 306 16.44 -2.17 -3.18
CA LEU A 306 17.33 -1.00 -3.11
C LEU A 306 17.93 -0.63 -4.46
N PHE A 307 18.21 -1.66 -5.26
CA PHE A 307 18.94 -1.57 -6.51
C PHE A 307 18.06 -1.88 -7.72
N LYS A 308 16.74 -1.96 -7.53
CA LYS A 308 15.83 -2.22 -8.64
C LYS A 308 15.87 -1.03 -9.58
N MET A 309 16.32 -1.27 -10.81
CA MET A 309 16.32 -0.28 -11.86
C MET A 309 14.87 0.02 -12.24
N VAL A 310 14.59 1.31 -12.23
CA VAL A 310 13.34 1.89 -12.70
C VAL A 310 13.68 2.61 -14.00
N ASN A 311 12.68 3.09 -14.74
CA ASN A 311 12.82 3.79 -16.03
C ASN A 311 13.65 5.10 -15.99
N THR A 312 14.38 5.40 -14.91
CA THR A 312 15.12 6.65 -14.69
C THR A 312 16.63 6.45 -14.59
N ASP A 313 17.16 5.29 -14.97
CA ASP A 313 18.56 4.81 -14.83
C ASP A 313 19.13 4.79 -13.40
N LYS A 314 18.49 5.50 -12.48
CA LYS A 314 18.82 5.57 -11.06
C LYS A 314 18.00 4.58 -10.25
N THR A 315 18.67 3.94 -9.31
CA THR A 315 18.07 3.07 -8.31
C THR A 315 17.52 3.86 -7.12
N PRO A 316 16.58 3.28 -6.33
CA PRO A 316 16.16 3.87 -5.06
C PRO A 316 17.32 4.23 -4.14
N PHE A 317 18.35 3.38 -4.08
CA PHE A 317 19.55 3.63 -3.28
C PHE A 317 20.33 4.85 -3.75
N GLN A 318 20.58 4.98 -5.06
CA GLN A 318 21.30 6.13 -5.61
C GLN A 318 20.53 7.44 -5.35
N ILE A 319 19.21 7.45 -5.58
CA ILE A 319 18.36 8.63 -5.30
C ILE A 319 18.39 8.99 -3.82
N ALA A 320 18.29 7.99 -2.93
CA ALA A 320 18.38 8.22 -1.51
C ALA A 320 19.75 8.80 -1.12
N CYS A 321 20.85 8.29 -1.68
CA CYS A 321 22.20 8.78 -1.41
C CYS A 321 22.40 10.22 -1.87
N GLU A 322 21.94 10.56 -3.08
CA GLU A 322 21.97 11.93 -3.60
C GLU A 322 21.22 12.90 -2.70
N ARG A 323 20.11 12.44 -2.10
CA ARG A 323 19.22 13.30 -1.32
C ARG A 323 19.60 13.42 0.15
N PHE A 324 19.86 12.30 0.80
CA PHE A 324 20.05 12.24 2.26
C PHE A 324 21.52 12.13 2.67
N GLY A 325 22.42 11.96 1.70
CA GLY A 325 23.84 11.67 1.93
C GLY A 325 24.07 10.17 2.06
N ARG A 326 25.16 9.69 1.46
CA ARG A 326 25.52 8.26 1.41
C ARG A 326 25.61 7.64 2.81
N ASP A 327 26.28 8.29 3.74
CA ASP A 327 26.53 7.74 5.08
C ASP A 327 25.20 7.49 5.82
N ARG A 328 24.29 8.47 5.82
CA ARG A 328 22.97 8.33 6.45
C ARG A 328 22.12 7.23 5.82
N VAL A 329 22.21 7.05 4.50
CA VAL A 329 21.50 5.97 3.80
C VAL A 329 22.10 4.62 4.13
N MET A 330 23.43 4.51 4.15
CA MET A 330 24.13 3.31 4.56
C MET A 330 23.78 2.93 6.00
N ASP A 331 23.78 3.88 6.94
CA ASP A 331 23.37 3.65 8.33
C ASP A 331 21.93 3.12 8.42
N ALA A 332 21.01 3.68 7.63
CA ALA A 332 19.62 3.20 7.59
C ALA A 332 19.50 1.79 7.01
N VAL A 333 20.25 1.48 5.94
CA VAL A 333 20.28 0.15 5.32
C VAL A 333 20.89 -0.87 6.29
N GLU A 334 22.06 -0.58 6.85
CA GLU A 334 22.76 -1.43 7.81
C GLU A 334 21.94 -1.68 9.07
N GLY A 335 21.39 -0.63 9.67
CA GLY A 335 20.53 -0.75 10.85
C GLY A 335 19.28 -1.59 10.59
N THR A 336 18.70 -1.51 9.40
CA THR A 336 17.55 -2.34 9.03
C THR A 336 17.94 -3.80 8.87
N LEU A 337 19.07 -4.08 8.24
CA LEU A 337 19.59 -5.44 8.08
C LEU A 337 19.97 -6.08 9.41
N LEU A 338 20.62 -5.33 10.31
CA LEU A 338 20.96 -5.78 11.66
C LEU A 338 19.70 -6.08 12.49
N THR A 339 18.70 -5.19 12.46
CA THR A 339 17.43 -5.40 13.18
C THR A 339 16.75 -6.68 12.70
N PHE A 340 16.73 -6.91 11.38
CA PHE A 340 16.15 -8.11 10.82
C PHE A 340 16.93 -9.37 11.19
N GLN A 341 18.26 -9.29 11.23
CA GLN A 341 19.11 -10.39 11.68
C GLN A 341 18.83 -10.76 13.14
N GLN A 342 18.65 -9.76 14.00
CA GLN A 342 18.33 -9.96 15.41
C GLN A 342 16.94 -10.59 15.61
N GLN A 343 15.95 -10.21 14.81
CA GLN A 343 14.59 -10.75 14.89
C GLN A 343 14.47 -12.22 14.45
N GLN A 344 15.42 -12.72 13.66
CA GLN A 344 15.43 -14.11 13.18
C GLN A 344 16.17 -15.08 14.10
N LEU A 345 16.92 -14.58 15.09
CA LEU A 345 17.46 -15.46 16.11
C LEU A 345 16.26 -16.14 16.80
N PRO A 346 16.18 -17.49 16.77
CA PRO A 346 15.18 -18.19 17.56
C PRO A 346 15.28 -17.64 18.97
N LEU A 347 14.14 -17.23 19.55
CA LEU A 347 14.04 -17.11 21.00
C LEU A 347 14.37 -18.52 21.49
N LEU A 348 15.65 -18.77 21.75
CA LEU A 348 16.09 -19.99 22.38
C LEU A 348 15.37 -19.92 23.72
N ASP A 349 14.34 -20.73 23.84
CA ASP A 349 13.71 -21.03 25.11
C ASP A 349 14.87 -21.34 26.05
N ASP A 350 14.91 -20.60 27.16
CA ASP A 350 15.91 -20.63 28.22
C ASP A 350 15.83 -21.95 29.00
N ASP A 351 15.71 -23.07 28.28
CA ASP A 351 15.91 -24.40 28.80
C ASP A 351 17.42 -24.56 28.98
N GLY A 352 17.89 -24.15 30.17
CA GLY A 352 19.27 -24.13 30.64
C GLY A 352 19.99 -25.48 30.68
N ASN A 353 19.77 -26.38 29.71
CA ASN A 353 20.53 -27.60 29.53
C ASN A 353 21.84 -27.29 28.77
N ASN A 354 22.70 -26.61 29.51
CA ASN A 354 24.05 -26.24 29.14
C ASN A 354 24.95 -27.48 29.10
N ASN A 355 24.91 -28.25 28.01
CA ASN A 355 25.96 -29.21 27.64
C ASN A 355 25.75 -29.71 26.20
N ASN A 356 26.25 -28.96 25.21
CA ASN A 356 26.99 -29.56 24.08
C ASN A 356 27.63 -28.47 23.21
N ASN A 357 28.94 -28.32 23.41
CA ASN A 357 29.84 -27.62 22.50
C ASN A 357 29.86 -28.35 21.16
N ASN A 358 29.15 -27.85 20.15
CA ASN A 358 29.64 -27.68 18.77
C ASN A 358 28.52 -27.24 17.84
N THR A 359 28.90 -26.39 16.89
CA THR A 359 28.12 -25.77 15.80
C THR A 359 27.15 -24.67 16.21
N SER A 360 27.73 -23.49 16.47
CA SER A 360 27.13 -22.17 16.21
C SER A 360 26.68 -22.04 14.75
N ALA A 361 25.66 -22.79 14.36
CA ALA A 361 24.91 -22.60 13.14
C ALA A 361 23.90 -21.45 13.33
N CYS A 362 24.39 -20.30 13.79
CA CYS A 362 23.73 -19.03 13.55
C CYS A 362 23.99 -18.67 12.08
N GLY A 363 23.38 -19.46 11.18
CA GLY A 363 23.46 -19.21 9.75
C GLY A 363 22.96 -17.79 9.47
N PRO A 364 23.61 -17.03 8.58
CA PRO A 364 23.15 -15.70 8.24
C PRO A 364 21.68 -15.78 7.79
N PRO A 365 20.76 -14.98 8.38
CA PRO A 365 19.31 -15.15 8.26
C PRO A 365 18.74 -14.81 6.87
N TYR A 366 19.61 -14.61 5.90
CA TYR A 366 19.28 -14.51 4.49
C TYR A 366 20.37 -15.19 3.67
N ASN A 367 19.96 -16.02 2.71
CA ASN A 367 20.87 -16.76 1.82
C ASN A 367 21.61 -15.77 0.91
N LEU A 368 22.74 -15.27 1.39
CA LEU A 368 23.52 -14.24 0.73
C LEU A 368 24.06 -14.70 -0.63
N ALA A 369 24.45 -15.97 -0.73
CA ALA A 369 24.86 -16.61 -1.97
C ALA A 369 23.74 -16.55 -3.02
N GLU A 370 22.52 -16.89 -2.63
CA GLU A 370 21.33 -16.79 -3.49
C GLU A 370 20.97 -15.34 -3.83
N ALA A 371 21.09 -14.40 -2.89
CA ALA A 371 20.89 -12.98 -3.14
C ALA A 371 21.89 -12.45 -4.19
N LEU A 372 23.16 -12.87 -4.12
CA LEU A 372 24.19 -12.50 -5.08
C LEU A 372 23.91 -13.07 -6.48
N ILE A 373 23.53 -14.36 -6.57
CA ILE A 373 23.14 -14.98 -7.84
C ILE A 373 21.93 -14.26 -8.43
N THR A 374 20.91 -14.00 -7.61
CA THR A 374 19.67 -13.34 -8.05
C THR A 374 19.95 -11.93 -8.57
N ALA A 375 20.78 -11.15 -7.87
CA ALA A 375 21.21 -9.82 -8.31
C ALA A 375 22.01 -9.87 -9.62
N SER A 376 22.82 -10.91 -9.80
CA SER A 376 23.63 -11.12 -11.00
C SER A 376 22.78 -11.46 -12.23
N VAL A 377 21.75 -12.31 -12.07
CA VAL A 377 20.90 -12.79 -13.18
C VAL A 377 19.76 -11.81 -13.50
N ASN A 378 19.24 -11.08 -12.52
CA ASN A 378 18.09 -10.22 -12.73
C ASN A 378 18.49 -8.91 -13.45
N LYS A 379 18.10 -8.78 -14.73
CA LYS A 379 18.36 -7.58 -15.53
C LYS A 379 17.75 -6.29 -14.98
N ASN A 380 16.76 -6.38 -14.09
CA ASN A 380 16.11 -5.22 -13.47
C ASN A 380 16.80 -4.80 -12.17
N VAL A 381 17.90 -5.44 -11.78
CA VAL A 381 18.68 -5.08 -10.58
C VAL A 381 20.00 -4.48 -11.05
N HIS A 382 20.36 -3.30 -10.55
CA HIS A 382 21.61 -2.62 -10.92
C HIS A 382 22.83 -3.39 -10.39
N LEU A 383 23.96 -3.27 -11.08
CA LEU A 383 25.21 -3.96 -10.73
C LEU A 383 25.76 -3.55 -9.35
N ASP A 384 25.43 -2.34 -8.89
CA ASP A 384 25.75 -1.88 -7.53
C ASP A 384 25.27 -2.85 -6.45
N CYS A 385 24.17 -3.59 -6.69
CA CYS A 385 23.70 -4.61 -5.76
C CYS A 385 24.74 -5.72 -5.57
N VAL A 386 25.35 -6.18 -6.66
CA VAL A 386 26.37 -7.25 -6.64
C VAL A 386 27.60 -6.77 -5.87
N PHE A 387 28.08 -5.55 -6.18
CA PHE A 387 29.21 -4.96 -5.47
C PHE A 387 28.90 -4.70 -3.99
N PHE A 388 27.69 -4.25 -3.67
CA PHE A 388 27.23 -4.04 -2.30
C PHE A 388 27.29 -5.34 -1.50
N LEU A 389 26.74 -6.44 -2.05
CA LEU A 389 26.73 -7.75 -1.40
C LEU A 389 28.15 -8.31 -1.19
N ILE A 390 29.03 -8.21 -2.19
CA ILE A 390 30.43 -8.68 -2.10
C ILE A 390 31.21 -7.85 -1.07
N ARG A 391 31.03 -6.53 -1.04
CA ARG A 391 31.72 -5.66 -0.06
C ARG A 391 31.28 -5.95 1.37
N ARG A 392 29.99 -6.21 1.58
CA ARG A 392 29.45 -6.53 2.91
C ARG A 392 29.99 -7.86 3.44
N HIS A 393 30.12 -8.84 2.55
CA HIS A 393 30.42 -10.23 2.92
C HIS A 393 31.35 -10.85 1.88
N PRO A 394 32.65 -10.53 1.90
CA PRO A 394 33.60 -10.98 0.89
C PRO A 394 33.75 -12.51 0.84
N ASN A 395 33.41 -13.20 1.93
CA ASN A 395 33.46 -14.66 2.01
C ASN A 395 32.37 -15.35 1.18
N VAL A 396 31.29 -14.67 0.80
CA VAL A 396 30.21 -15.26 -0.02
C VAL A 396 30.72 -15.79 -1.35
N VAL A 397 31.74 -15.12 -1.91
CA VAL A 397 32.35 -15.54 -3.17
C VAL A 397 33.08 -16.87 -2.96
N LYS A 398 33.75 -17.05 -1.81
CA LYS A 398 34.40 -18.32 -1.47
C LYS A 398 33.37 -19.43 -1.23
N GLU A 399 32.28 -19.13 -0.54
CA GLU A 399 31.20 -20.11 -0.30
C GLU A 399 30.57 -20.59 -1.61
N LEU A 400 30.27 -19.67 -2.53
CA LEU A 400 29.79 -20.01 -3.87
C LEU A 400 30.78 -20.86 -4.66
N LEU A 401 32.08 -20.64 -4.49
CA LEU A 401 33.13 -21.44 -5.13
C LEU A 401 33.28 -22.83 -4.49
N VAL A 402 32.87 -23.03 -3.24
CA VAL A 402 33.00 -24.30 -2.51
C VAL A 402 31.79 -25.22 -2.70
N VAL A 403 30.58 -24.67 -2.88
CA VAL A 403 29.34 -25.47 -3.08
C VAL A 403 29.28 -26.16 -4.46
N ALA A 404 30.06 -25.65 -5.42
CA ALA A 404 30.12 -26.08 -6.81
C ALA A 404 30.40 -27.58 -7.12
N PRO A 405 31.15 -28.39 -6.34
CA PRO A 405 31.52 -29.74 -6.77
C PRO A 405 30.61 -30.91 -6.31
N ALA A 406 29.59 -30.70 -5.46
CA ALA A 406 28.91 -31.82 -4.79
C ALA A 406 27.59 -32.30 -5.43
N MET A 407 27.11 -31.66 -6.51
CA MET A 407 25.84 -32.04 -7.17
C MET A 407 25.98 -33.07 -8.30
N GLU A 408 27.19 -33.47 -8.68
CA GLU A 408 27.39 -34.55 -9.66
C GLU A 408 27.55 -35.91 -8.96
N GLY A 409 26.43 -36.62 -8.82
CA GLY A 409 26.41 -38.08 -8.73
C GLY A 409 26.46 -38.69 -7.32
N ASN A 410 25.29 -38.91 -6.71
CA ASN A 410 25.15 -39.98 -5.73
C ASN A 410 23.77 -40.64 -5.81
N ASP A 411 23.51 -41.31 -6.93
CA ASP A 411 22.54 -42.42 -6.97
C ASP A 411 23.19 -43.65 -6.35
N ASN A 412 23.11 -43.79 -5.02
CA ASN A 412 23.35 -45.07 -4.34
C ASN A 412 22.60 -45.16 -3.01
N ASN A 413 21.37 -45.67 -3.11
CA ASN A 413 20.90 -46.86 -2.40
C ASN A 413 21.70 -47.32 -1.16
N SER A 414 21.16 -47.14 0.05
CA SER A 414 21.27 -48.13 1.15
C SER A 414 20.33 -47.84 2.32
N SER A 415 19.23 -48.59 2.37
CA SER A 415 18.79 -49.45 3.49
C SER A 415 19.09 -49.05 4.95
N ASN A 416 18.00 -48.99 5.73
CA ASN A 416 17.79 -49.42 7.13
C ASN A 416 18.77 -48.98 8.23
N ASN A 417 18.22 -48.34 9.27
CA ASN A 417 18.00 -49.06 10.52
C ASN A 417 16.99 -48.38 11.45
N ASN A 418 16.08 -49.22 11.95
CA ASN A 418 15.23 -48.98 13.11
C ASN A 418 16.11 -48.76 14.36
N ASN A 419 15.72 -47.85 15.24
CA ASN A 419 15.90 -48.12 16.66
C ASN A 419 14.78 -47.53 17.52
N VAL A 420 14.40 -48.35 18.49
CA VAL A 420 13.23 -48.32 19.36
C VAL A 420 13.66 -47.96 20.78
N GLY A 421 12.80 -47.26 21.52
CA GLY A 421 12.81 -47.19 23.00
C GLY A 421 13.58 -45.99 23.57
N GLY A 422 13.16 -45.32 24.65
CA GLY A 422 12.07 -45.43 25.63
C GLY A 422 11.87 -44.03 26.25
N GLY A 423 10.75 -43.68 26.88
CA GLY A 423 10.33 -44.23 28.17
C GLY A 423 11.07 -43.50 29.30
N GLY A 424 10.43 -42.52 29.92
CA GLY A 424 10.98 -41.78 31.07
C GLY A 424 10.07 -40.63 31.50
N ASP A 425 9.10 -40.97 32.35
CA ASP A 425 8.39 -40.03 33.23
C ASP A 425 9.39 -39.40 34.21
N ASP A 426 9.25 -38.12 34.55
CA ASP A 426 9.58 -37.66 35.90
C ASP A 426 8.93 -36.30 36.22
N ASP A 427 8.29 -36.29 37.39
CA ASP A 427 7.57 -35.20 38.06
C ASP A 427 8.54 -34.29 38.85
N GLY A 428 8.20 -33.01 38.98
CA GLY A 428 8.76 -32.08 39.99
C GLY A 428 8.65 -30.62 39.55
N ALA A 429 7.72 -29.79 40.02
CA ALA A 429 7.53 -29.22 41.37
C ALA A 429 8.56 -28.13 41.77
N ASP A 430 8.02 -26.92 41.93
CA ASP A 430 8.35 -25.83 42.88
C ASP A 430 9.46 -24.79 42.62
N GLY A 431 9.09 -23.52 42.92
CA GLY A 431 9.95 -22.35 43.20
C GLY A 431 9.76 -21.21 42.18
N ALA A 432 8.99 -20.13 42.38
CA ALA A 432 8.90 -19.13 43.44
C ALA A 432 10.13 -18.18 43.57
N ASP A 433 9.83 -16.89 43.41
CA ASP A 433 10.47 -15.68 43.97
C ASP A 433 11.59 -14.90 43.23
N GLY A 434 11.43 -13.57 43.23
CA GLY A 434 12.46 -12.51 43.09
C GLY A 434 12.35 -11.69 41.81
N ALA A 435 11.71 -10.51 41.71
CA ALA A 435 11.83 -9.24 42.44
C ALA A 435 13.11 -8.41 42.16
N ASP A 436 12.88 -7.23 41.58
CA ASP A 436 13.51 -5.91 41.81
C ASP A 436 14.94 -5.56 41.34
N GLY A 437 15.07 -4.29 40.91
CA GLY A 437 16.30 -3.53 40.60
C GLY A 437 16.23 -2.89 39.21
N ALA A 438 15.64 -1.72 38.98
CA ALA A 438 15.88 -0.38 39.55
C ALA A 438 17.33 0.11 39.36
N ASP A 439 17.40 1.38 38.95
CA ASP A 439 18.53 2.31 39.08
C ASP A 439 19.64 2.19 38.03
N GLU A 440 20.26 3.25 37.53
CA GLU A 440 20.05 4.71 37.48
C GLU A 440 21.28 5.21 36.68
N ASP A 441 21.20 6.45 36.19
CA ASP A 441 22.35 7.35 36.03
C ASP A 441 23.41 7.06 34.98
N GLU A 442 24.19 8.02 34.50
CA GLU A 442 24.17 9.48 34.28
C GLU A 442 25.53 9.72 33.58
N ASP A 443 25.64 10.86 32.89
CA ASP A 443 26.92 11.50 32.52
C ASP A 443 27.77 10.77 31.44
N ASP A 444 28.46 11.45 30.53
CA ASP A 444 29.35 12.56 30.79
C ASP A 444 29.87 13.11 29.43
N GLY A 445 30.36 14.34 29.47
CA GLY A 445 31.69 14.59 28.91
C GLY A 445 31.78 14.89 27.42
N GLY A 446 31.62 16.18 27.09
CA GLY A 446 31.83 16.69 25.74
C GLY A 446 33.28 16.69 25.26
N ASN A 447 33.47 17.12 24.01
CA ASN A 447 34.67 17.86 23.63
C ASN A 447 34.46 18.67 22.34
N SER A 448 34.44 19.99 22.47
CA SER A 448 34.43 20.92 21.33
C SER A 448 35.87 21.16 20.86
N VAL A 449 36.29 20.43 19.82
CA VAL A 449 37.58 20.67 19.17
C VAL A 449 37.42 21.71 18.05
N LYS A 450 38.05 22.87 18.23
CA LYS A 450 38.24 23.90 17.20
C LYS A 450 39.16 23.37 16.10
N ARG A 451 38.64 23.11 14.89
CA ARG A 451 39.46 22.87 13.69
C ARG A 451 39.77 24.18 12.98
N LYS A 452 41.06 24.48 12.85
CA LYS A 452 41.61 25.54 12.00
C LYS A 452 41.56 25.10 10.54
N LYS A 453 41.19 26.07 9.70
CA LYS A 453 41.13 26.07 8.25
C LYS A 453 42.53 25.93 7.64
N VAL A 454 42.75 24.86 6.88
CA VAL A 454 43.86 24.69 5.93
C VAL A 454 43.22 24.11 4.67
N GLU A 455 42.90 24.98 3.72
CA GLU A 455 42.42 24.63 2.38
C GLU A 455 43.37 25.36 1.42
N ASN A 456 44.11 24.61 0.59
CA ASN A 456 44.54 24.97 -0.78
C ASN A 456 45.68 24.11 -1.38
N GLU A 457 46.05 22.95 -0.83
CA GLU A 457 47.03 22.05 -1.48
C GLU A 457 46.53 20.61 -1.77
N GLU A 458 45.30 20.23 -1.38
CA GLU A 458 44.81 18.84 -1.53
C GLU A 458 44.09 18.54 -2.86
N ASP A 459 43.65 19.54 -3.63
CA ASP A 459 42.78 19.31 -4.79
C ASP A 459 43.51 18.68 -6.01
N ASN A 460 44.82 18.90 -6.16
CA ASN A 460 45.58 18.33 -7.28
C ASN A 460 46.04 16.89 -7.06
N ASN A 461 46.20 16.43 -5.80
CA ASN A 461 46.52 15.03 -5.49
C ASN A 461 45.26 14.13 -5.40
N LEU A 462 44.10 14.72 -5.13
CA LEU A 462 42.83 13.99 -5.05
C LEU A 462 42.34 13.49 -6.42
N SER A 463 42.66 14.20 -7.50
CA SER A 463 42.30 13.82 -8.87
C SER A 463 43.06 12.57 -9.34
N THR A 464 44.38 12.53 -9.14
CA THR A 464 45.27 11.42 -9.50
C THR A 464 45.01 10.17 -8.67
N TRP A 465 44.66 10.33 -7.38
CA TRP A 465 44.25 9.20 -6.52
C TRP A 465 42.92 8.59 -6.93
N LYS A 466 41.94 9.41 -7.34
CA LYS A 466 40.65 8.90 -7.85
C LYS A 466 40.83 8.11 -9.15
N HIS A 467 41.69 8.55 -10.06
CA HIS A 467 41.97 7.83 -11.31
C HIS A 467 42.72 6.51 -11.09
N THR A 468 43.72 6.51 -10.20
CA THR A 468 44.49 5.30 -9.86
C THR A 468 43.62 4.27 -9.14
N GLN A 469 42.69 4.70 -8.27
CA GLN A 469 41.72 3.80 -7.66
C GLN A 469 40.75 3.21 -8.70
N VAL A 470 40.25 3.99 -9.66
CA VAL A 470 39.36 3.50 -10.72
C VAL A 470 40.04 2.41 -11.57
N LEU A 471 41.30 2.63 -11.97
CA LEU A 471 42.07 1.63 -12.73
C LEU A 471 42.36 0.38 -11.90
N PHE A 472 42.73 0.54 -10.62
CA PHE A 472 43.02 -0.58 -9.72
C PHE A 472 41.78 -1.43 -9.44
N PHE A 473 40.63 -0.79 -9.19
CA PHE A 473 39.36 -1.48 -9.03
C PHE A 473 38.91 -2.12 -10.34
N SER A 474 39.10 -1.49 -11.51
CA SER A 474 38.75 -2.07 -12.80
C SER A 474 39.53 -3.35 -13.09
N VAL A 475 40.85 -3.36 -12.86
CA VAL A 475 41.70 -4.55 -13.08
C VAL A 475 41.35 -5.69 -12.12
N ILE A 476 41.18 -5.40 -10.82
CA ILE A 476 40.80 -6.43 -9.84
C ILE A 476 39.41 -6.96 -10.18
N THR A 477 38.47 -6.10 -10.54
CA THR A 477 37.11 -6.50 -10.90
C THR A 477 37.13 -7.36 -12.16
N PHE A 478 37.90 -6.99 -13.19
CA PHE A 478 38.07 -7.75 -14.42
C PHE A 478 38.67 -9.14 -14.17
N VAL A 479 39.75 -9.22 -13.37
CA VAL A 479 40.40 -10.50 -13.00
C VAL A 479 39.46 -11.39 -12.18
N THR A 480 38.75 -10.79 -11.21
CA THR A 480 37.82 -11.55 -10.36
C THR A 480 36.63 -12.05 -11.17
N ILE A 481 36.13 -11.24 -12.11
CA ILE A 481 35.01 -11.57 -13.01
C ILE A 481 35.41 -12.63 -14.04
N THR A 482 36.58 -12.53 -14.66
CA THR A 482 37.06 -13.55 -15.59
C THR A 482 37.33 -14.87 -14.88
N THR A 483 37.83 -14.84 -13.65
CA THR A 483 38.02 -16.04 -12.82
C THR A 483 36.67 -16.65 -12.41
N LEU A 484 35.70 -15.81 -12.02
CA LEU A 484 34.33 -16.23 -11.72
C LEU A 484 33.66 -16.83 -12.96
N PHE A 485 33.81 -16.20 -14.12
CA PHE A 485 33.25 -16.66 -15.40
C PHE A 485 33.85 -17.98 -15.87
N GLN A 486 35.18 -18.12 -15.83
CA GLN A 486 35.85 -19.38 -16.16
C GLN A 486 35.35 -20.53 -15.30
N ARG A 487 35.05 -20.28 -14.02
CA ARG A 487 34.55 -21.31 -13.10
C ARG A 487 33.05 -21.56 -13.22
N LEU A 488 32.23 -20.54 -13.42
CA LEU A 488 30.80 -20.70 -13.72
C LEU A 488 30.58 -21.42 -15.06
N SER A 489 31.44 -21.18 -16.05
CA SER A 489 31.44 -21.90 -17.33
C SER A 489 31.81 -23.38 -17.19
N MET A 490 32.55 -23.77 -16.14
CA MET A 490 32.84 -25.17 -15.84
C MET A 490 31.69 -25.89 -15.12
N LEU A 491 30.68 -25.16 -14.62
CA LEU A 491 29.62 -25.68 -13.74
C LEU A 491 28.32 -26.05 -14.47
N GLY A 492 28.33 -26.13 -15.80
CA GLY A 492 27.17 -26.56 -16.59
C GLY A 492 26.02 -25.55 -16.68
N ASP A 493 25.94 -24.57 -15.77
CA ASP A 493 24.97 -23.47 -15.83
C ASP A 493 25.49 -22.30 -16.68
N MET A 494 25.71 -22.59 -17.97
CA MET A 494 26.11 -21.58 -18.96
C MET A 494 25.14 -20.40 -19.03
N HIS A 495 23.87 -20.58 -18.62
CA HIS A 495 22.87 -19.53 -18.67
C HIS A 495 23.14 -18.42 -17.65
N VAL A 496 23.51 -18.77 -16.41
CA VAL A 496 23.85 -17.77 -15.37
C VAL A 496 25.16 -17.06 -15.71
N ALA A 497 26.19 -17.81 -16.14
CA ALA A 497 27.48 -17.26 -16.51
C ALA A 497 27.36 -16.27 -17.69
N LYS A 498 26.57 -16.65 -18.70
CA LYS A 498 26.28 -15.81 -19.86
C LYS A 498 25.47 -14.57 -19.46
N ALA A 499 24.42 -14.71 -18.66
CA ALA A 499 23.62 -13.57 -18.21
C ALA A 499 24.46 -12.54 -17.42
N PHE A 500 25.37 -13.01 -16.56
CA PHE A 500 26.29 -12.15 -15.83
C PHE A 500 27.27 -11.42 -16.76
N VAL A 501 27.88 -12.14 -17.71
CA VAL A 501 28.80 -11.53 -18.69
C VAL A 501 28.10 -10.54 -19.61
N ASP A 502 26.92 -10.88 -20.11
CA ASP A 502 26.14 -9.98 -20.96
C ASP A 502 25.80 -8.70 -20.17
N LYS A 503 25.40 -8.82 -18.90
CA LYS A 503 25.13 -7.68 -18.02
C LYS A 503 26.38 -6.83 -17.72
N MET A 504 27.54 -7.46 -17.53
CA MET A 504 28.81 -6.74 -17.37
C MET A 504 29.22 -6.01 -18.66
N LYS A 505 29.02 -6.63 -19.82
CA LYS A 505 29.29 -6.01 -21.13
C LYS A 505 28.40 -4.79 -21.35
N ASP A 506 27.11 -4.92 -21.05
CA ASP A 506 26.17 -3.80 -21.13
C ASP A 506 26.60 -2.66 -20.20
N TYR A 507 26.96 -2.98 -18.96
CA TYR A 507 27.50 -2.00 -18.00
C TYR A 507 28.75 -1.28 -18.51
N TYR A 508 29.75 -2.01 -19.01
CA TYR A 508 30.97 -1.40 -19.56
C TYR A 508 30.69 -0.55 -20.80
N LYS A 509 29.74 -0.97 -21.63
CA LYS A 509 29.33 -0.21 -22.81
C LYS A 509 28.66 1.11 -22.41
N ASP A 510 27.78 1.10 -21.42
CA ASP A 510 27.13 2.30 -20.91
C ASP A 510 28.16 3.25 -20.26
N GLU A 511 29.10 2.72 -19.46
CA GLU A 511 30.19 3.51 -18.86
C GLU A 511 31.10 4.12 -19.94
N GLN A 512 31.41 3.36 -21.00
CA GLN A 512 32.15 3.87 -22.16
C GLN A 512 31.40 4.98 -22.90
N ASN A 513 30.09 4.83 -23.11
CA ASN A 513 29.27 5.87 -23.75
C ASN A 513 29.25 7.17 -22.91
N ILE A 514 29.13 7.07 -21.58
CA ILE A 514 29.18 8.23 -20.67
C ILE A 514 30.55 8.93 -20.74
N LEU A 515 31.64 8.15 -20.79
CA LEU A 515 32.99 8.68 -20.96
C LEU A 515 33.15 9.39 -22.31
N GLU A 516 32.63 8.80 -23.39
CA GLU A 516 32.65 9.39 -24.73
C GLU A 516 31.82 10.69 -24.81
N GLU A 517 30.62 10.74 -24.23
CA GLU A 517 29.79 11.94 -24.14
C GLU A 517 30.49 13.05 -23.34
N LYS A 518 31.12 12.71 -22.22
CA LYS A 518 31.89 13.67 -21.42
C LYS A 518 33.11 14.20 -22.18
N VAL A 519 33.82 13.32 -22.90
CA VAL A 519 34.95 13.69 -23.76
C VAL A 519 34.52 14.64 -24.86
N GLU A 520 33.36 14.41 -25.48
CA GLU A 520 32.83 15.29 -26.53
C GLU A 520 32.34 16.62 -25.98
N TYR A 521 31.71 16.63 -24.79
CA TYR A 521 31.35 17.86 -24.08
C TYR A 521 32.58 18.71 -23.75
N ASP A 522 33.64 18.09 -23.22
CA ASP A 522 34.90 18.79 -22.93
C ASP A 522 35.58 19.29 -24.21
N ARG A 523 35.52 18.52 -25.32
CA ARG A 523 35.98 18.99 -26.64
C ARG A 523 35.20 20.20 -27.12
N GLN A 524 33.89 20.22 -26.91
CA GLN A 524 33.07 21.36 -27.29
C GLN A 524 33.41 22.61 -26.46
N ASN A 525 33.56 22.48 -25.15
CA ASN A 525 33.98 23.59 -24.29
C ASN A 525 35.36 24.14 -24.68
N ILE A 526 36.29 23.28 -25.10
CA ILE A 526 37.60 23.72 -25.61
C ILE A 526 37.42 24.49 -26.92
N ARG A 527 36.61 24.00 -27.86
CA ARG A 527 36.33 24.73 -29.12
C ARG A 527 35.70 26.09 -28.87
N ASP A 528 34.71 26.16 -27.98
CA ASP A 528 34.04 27.41 -27.63
C ASP A 528 35.01 28.40 -26.95
N ALA A 529 35.91 27.91 -26.10
CA ALA A 529 36.95 28.73 -25.48
C ALA A 529 38.03 29.18 -26.48
N GLU A 530 38.38 28.35 -27.46
CA GLU A 530 39.30 28.71 -28.54
C GLU A 530 38.71 29.81 -29.44
N ASP A 531 37.41 29.74 -29.74
CA ASP A 531 36.69 30.76 -30.53
C ASP A 531 36.57 32.10 -29.77
N GLU A 532 36.42 32.08 -28.44
CA GLU A 532 36.41 33.28 -27.59
C GLU A 532 37.79 33.95 -27.47
N LEU A 533 38.87 33.20 -27.71
CA LEU A 533 40.26 33.64 -27.61
C LEU A 533 40.83 34.24 -28.92
N VAL A 534 40.02 34.42 -29.96
CA VAL A 534 40.44 34.97 -31.27
C VAL A 534 40.65 36.49 -31.27
N ASP A 535 40.39 37.21 -30.18
CA ASP A 535 40.76 38.63 -30.06
C ASP A 535 42.23 38.76 -29.54
N GLU A 536 43.15 38.84 -30.50
CA GLU A 536 44.61 38.77 -30.32
C GLU A 536 45.19 39.94 -29.49
N GLN A 537 45.76 39.63 -28.31
CA GLN A 537 47.14 40.03 -27.92
C GLN A 537 47.62 39.61 -26.51
N SER A 538 46.86 38.86 -25.71
CA SER A 538 47.23 38.57 -24.30
C SER A 538 47.55 37.10 -23.94
N ILE A 539 47.66 36.17 -24.89
CA ILE A 539 47.38 34.74 -24.65
C ILE A 539 48.62 33.81 -24.75
N LEU A 540 49.82 34.28 -24.44
CA LEU A 540 50.99 33.38 -24.30
C LEU A 540 50.93 32.49 -23.03
N PRO A 541 50.45 32.96 -21.86
CA PRO A 541 50.43 32.13 -20.64
C PRO A 541 49.36 31.02 -20.65
N LEU A 542 48.23 31.23 -21.33
CA LEU A 542 47.11 30.29 -21.39
C LEU A 542 47.41 29.09 -22.29
N ARG A 543 48.19 29.30 -23.35
CA ARG A 543 48.59 28.24 -24.30
C ARG A 543 49.48 27.17 -23.63
N CYS A 544 50.30 27.55 -22.66
CA CYS A 544 51.09 26.61 -21.87
C CYS A 544 50.24 25.76 -20.93
N LYS A 545 49.20 26.34 -20.30
CA LYS A 545 48.26 25.58 -19.43
C LYS A 545 47.43 24.55 -20.21
N LEU A 546 47.06 24.87 -21.46
CA LEU A 546 46.34 23.95 -22.35
C LEU A 546 47.22 22.78 -22.81
N LEU A 547 48.51 23.02 -23.05
CA LEU A 547 49.48 21.95 -23.40
C LEU A 547 49.74 21.00 -22.22
N ASP A 548 49.80 21.49 -20.98
CA ASP A 548 49.93 20.66 -19.79
C ASP A 548 48.71 19.74 -19.58
N LEU A 549 47.49 20.25 -19.85
CA LEU A 549 46.24 19.48 -19.79
C LEU A 549 46.15 18.41 -20.90
N CYS A 550 46.69 18.69 -22.09
CA CYS A 550 46.75 17.71 -23.18
C CYS A 550 47.79 16.62 -22.93
N SER A 551 48.93 16.94 -22.31
CA SER A 551 49.98 15.94 -22.02
C SER A 551 49.58 14.94 -20.93
N THR A 552 48.66 15.31 -20.02
CA THR A 552 48.09 14.36 -19.06
C THR A 552 47.09 13.38 -19.69
N ARG A 553 46.63 13.66 -20.92
CA ARG A 553 45.55 12.95 -21.62
C ARG A 553 46.02 11.84 -22.57
N GLU A 554 47.28 11.85 -23.02
CA GLU A 554 47.88 10.75 -23.82
C GLU A 554 48.32 9.54 -22.97
N LEU A 555 48.29 9.68 -21.63
CA LEU A 555 48.64 8.63 -20.66
C LEU A 555 47.42 7.84 -20.13
N THR A 556 46.20 8.32 -20.38
CA THR A 556 44.91 7.66 -20.12
C THR A 556 44.40 6.96 -21.36
#